data_AF-A0A832YNK2-F1
#
_entry.id   AF-A0A832YNK2-F1
#
_cell.length_a   1.000
_cell.length_b   1.000
_cell.length_c   1.000
_cell.angle_alpha   90.00
_cell.angle_beta   90.00
_cell.angle_gamma   90.00
#
_symmetry.space_group_name_H-M   'P 1'
#
loop_
_entity.id
_entity.type
_entity.pdbx_description
1 polymer ?
#
loop_
_entity_poly.entity_id
_entity_poly.type
_entity_poly.pdbx_seq_one_letter_code
_entity_poly.pdbx_strand_id
1 'polypeptide(L)'
;AICINSILFPVLLATLGIVGDWSTAGIDGGNNLATFLSLSVSAPVGEELCKAGAVILMARYIDSPRRGFQVGFTVGLGFAIVENLTYVAGGFVGGGLIGFALTSFIRGLGSIPGHAVWTGITGLTIGWALSRNKSLADSVRGALGESDEVDSVNQPTWSLIDKDTGMQVDSVGGNQGGTEALASDAVVSDSGVAVAGGGVAIASTSRITLYGNNQREIFAGRGFPLPQTVTSGLLLAMLGHAFWNGTSFLSLYIAEMMGLSEVGMILISLGWTAFLVTAILFIGINIIRTVATVPGPTTAD
;
A
#
# COMPACT_ATOMS: atom_id res chain seq x y z
N ALA A 1 -1.04 -7.18 16.59
CA ALA A 1 0.31 -7.76 16.50
C ALA A 1 0.72 -8.33 17.85
N ILE A 2 0.79 -7.51 18.91
CA ILE A 2 1.22 -7.93 20.26
C ILE A 2 0.42 -9.14 20.79
N CYS A 3 -0.92 -9.13 20.76
CA CYS A 3 -1.70 -10.28 21.24
C CYS A 3 -1.41 -11.59 20.47
N ILE A 4 -1.16 -11.48 19.17
CA ILE A 4 -0.83 -12.66 18.34
C ILE A 4 0.58 -13.14 18.68
N ASN A 5 1.56 -12.24 18.70
CA ASN A 5 2.97 -12.56 18.85
C ASN A 5 3.39 -12.91 20.28
N SER A 6 2.72 -12.33 21.28
CA SER A 6 3.11 -12.44 22.69
C SER A 6 2.20 -13.37 23.50
N ILE A 7 1.06 -13.81 22.96
CA ILE A 7 0.10 -14.66 23.68
C ILE A 7 -0.31 -15.85 22.82
N LEU A 8 -1.01 -15.61 21.71
CA LEU A 8 -1.61 -16.70 20.93
C LEU A 8 -0.56 -17.65 20.34
N PHE A 9 0.53 -17.12 19.78
CA PHE A 9 1.56 -17.92 19.15
C PHE A 9 2.45 -18.67 20.17
N PRO A 10 2.91 -18.06 21.28
CA PRO A 10 3.59 -18.80 22.34
C PRO A 10 2.74 -19.91 22.97
N VAL A 11 1.43 -19.67 23.15
CA VAL A 11 0.49 -20.72 23.59
C VAL A 11 0.43 -21.86 22.57
N LEU A 12 0.35 -21.54 21.27
CA LEU A 12 0.40 -22.54 20.21
C LEU A 12 1.68 -23.37 20.27
N LEU A 13 2.85 -22.73 20.38
CA LEU A 13 4.13 -23.44 20.50
C LEU A 13 4.17 -24.36 21.74
N ALA A 14 3.61 -23.91 22.86
CA ALA A 14 3.53 -24.71 24.08
C ALA A 14 2.60 -25.92 23.91
N THR A 15 1.44 -25.72 23.28
CA THR A 15 0.50 -26.83 23.00
C THR A 15 1.06 -27.87 22.04
N LEU A 16 1.94 -27.46 21.11
CA LEU A 16 2.64 -28.34 20.19
C LEU A 16 3.88 -29.00 20.81
N GLY A 17 4.20 -28.70 22.09
CA GLY A 17 5.37 -29.23 22.79
C GLY A 17 6.70 -28.68 22.28
N ILE A 18 6.69 -27.57 21.52
CA ILE A 18 7.90 -26.92 21.01
C ILE A 18 8.58 -26.11 22.12
N VAL A 19 7.81 -25.53 23.04
CA VAL A 19 8.31 -24.84 24.22
C VAL A 19 7.65 -25.39 25.49
N GLY A 20 8.37 -25.36 26.62
CA GLY A 20 7.89 -25.91 27.88
C GLY A 20 6.92 -24.98 28.64
N ASP A 21 6.97 -23.68 28.36
CA ASP A 21 6.10 -22.67 28.97
C ASP A 21 5.77 -21.59 27.92
N TRP A 22 4.51 -21.15 27.89
CA TRP A 22 4.05 -20.09 27.00
C TRP A 22 4.44 -18.69 27.51
N SER A 23 4.68 -18.54 28.81
CA SER A 23 5.00 -17.25 29.45
C SER A 23 6.35 -16.67 29.01
N THR A 24 7.21 -17.49 28.42
CA THR A 24 8.54 -17.12 27.91
C THR A 24 8.49 -16.56 26.49
N ALA A 25 7.30 -16.45 25.90
CA ALA A 25 7.07 -16.06 24.51
C ALA A 25 7.85 -16.90 23.47
N GLY A 26 8.36 -18.08 23.86
CA GLY A 26 9.28 -18.89 23.04
C GLY A 26 10.65 -18.24 22.79
N ILE A 27 10.99 -17.20 23.55
CA ILE A 27 12.27 -16.48 23.47
C ILE A 27 13.24 -16.95 24.58
N ASP A 28 12.74 -17.53 25.68
CA ASP A 28 13.62 -18.09 26.71
C ASP A 28 14.00 -19.54 26.41
N GLY A 29 15.31 -19.80 26.36
CA GLY A 29 15.85 -21.15 26.55
C GLY A 29 16.81 -21.69 25.48
N GLY A 30 17.30 -20.87 24.53
CA GLY A 30 18.23 -21.35 23.50
C GLY A 30 17.61 -22.27 22.44
N ASN A 31 16.27 -22.32 22.37
CA ASN A 31 15.56 -23.08 21.35
C ASN A 31 15.49 -22.29 20.04
N ASN A 32 16.49 -22.52 19.17
CA ASN A 32 16.58 -21.87 17.87
C ASN A 32 15.36 -22.09 16.98
N LEU A 33 14.64 -23.21 17.13
CA LEU A 33 13.41 -23.47 16.38
C LEU A 33 12.27 -22.56 16.84
N ALA A 34 12.08 -22.41 18.15
CA ALA A 34 11.04 -21.53 18.70
C ALA A 34 11.30 -20.07 18.30
N THR A 35 12.55 -19.61 18.44
CA THR A 35 12.97 -18.27 18.00
C THR A 35 12.73 -18.07 16.51
N PHE A 36 13.14 -19.02 15.67
CA PHE A 36 12.94 -18.95 14.22
C PHE A 36 11.46 -18.86 13.84
N LEU A 37 10.60 -19.68 14.45
CA LEU A 37 9.15 -19.68 14.18
C LEU A 37 8.48 -18.38 14.66
N SER A 38 8.86 -17.87 15.83
CA SER A 38 8.35 -16.59 16.33
C SER A 38 8.71 -15.43 15.40
N LEU A 39 9.96 -15.36 14.94
CA LEU A 39 10.44 -14.28 14.06
C LEU A 39 9.93 -14.40 12.62
N SER A 40 9.86 -15.61 12.08
CA SER A 40 9.61 -15.84 10.64
C SER A 40 8.17 -16.20 10.33
N VAL A 41 7.38 -16.63 11.31
CA VAL A 41 5.99 -17.02 11.11
C VAL A 41 5.06 -16.11 11.91
N SER A 42 5.22 -16.08 13.24
CA SER A 42 4.30 -15.31 14.08
C SER A 42 4.32 -13.83 13.75
N ALA A 43 5.51 -13.21 13.78
CA ALA A 43 5.65 -11.78 13.59
C ALA A 43 5.05 -11.33 12.24
N PRO A 44 5.42 -11.91 11.08
CA PRO A 44 4.80 -11.59 9.81
C PRO A 44 3.28 -11.77 9.80
N VAL A 45 2.75 -12.90 10.29
CA VAL A 45 1.31 -13.14 10.29
C VAL A 45 0.58 -12.10 11.14
N GLY A 46 1.03 -11.90 12.38
CA GLY A 46 0.39 -11.00 13.32
C GLY A 46 0.48 -9.53 12.91
N GLU A 47 1.56 -9.13 12.24
CA GLU A 47 1.74 -7.77 11.75
C GLU A 47 0.98 -7.50 10.46
N GLU A 48 1.11 -8.36 9.44
CA GLU A 48 0.46 -8.13 8.15
C GLU A 48 -1.07 -8.19 8.27
N LEU A 49 -1.63 -9.02 9.18
CA LEU A 49 -3.06 -8.99 9.49
C LEU A 49 -3.49 -7.67 10.12
N CYS A 50 -2.70 -7.12 11.04
CA CYS A 50 -3.04 -5.86 11.69
C CYS A 50 -2.91 -4.67 10.74
N LYS A 51 -1.88 -4.68 9.88
CA LYS A 51 -1.72 -3.69 8.81
C LYS A 51 -2.87 -3.77 7.81
N ALA A 52 -3.30 -4.98 7.40
CA ALA A 52 -4.48 -5.17 6.58
C ALA A 52 -5.74 -4.59 7.24
N GLY A 53 -5.94 -4.86 8.53
CA GLY A 53 -7.02 -4.26 9.33
C GLY A 53 -6.97 -2.73 9.32
N ALA A 54 -5.79 -2.14 9.52
CA ALA A 54 -5.61 -0.69 9.46
C ALA A 54 -5.93 -0.11 8.06
N VAL A 55 -5.63 -0.84 6.98
CA VAL A 55 -6.05 -0.44 5.62
C VAL A 55 -7.56 -0.50 5.46
N ILE A 56 -8.23 -1.52 6.03
CA ILE A 56 -9.70 -1.63 6.00
C ILE A 56 -10.34 -0.48 6.78
N LEU A 57 -9.78 -0.05 7.92
CA LEU A 57 -10.25 1.14 8.65
C LEU A 57 -10.16 2.42 7.80
N MET A 58 -9.32 2.42 6.77
CA MET A 58 -9.16 3.51 5.81
C MET A 58 -9.92 3.25 4.50
N ALA A 59 -10.83 2.27 4.45
CA ALA A 59 -11.57 1.88 3.24
C ALA A 59 -12.36 3.02 2.60
N ARG A 60 -12.77 4.03 3.38
CA ARG A 60 -13.41 5.25 2.88
C ARG A 60 -12.55 6.06 1.90
N TYR A 61 -11.23 5.97 2.04
CA TYR A 61 -10.27 6.64 1.15
C TYR A 61 -9.87 5.77 -0.05
N ILE A 62 -10.45 4.57 -0.17
CA ILE A 62 -10.12 3.59 -1.20
C ILE A 62 -11.30 3.53 -2.18
N ASP A 63 -11.16 4.24 -3.28
CA ASP A 63 -12.10 4.26 -4.42
C ASP A 63 -11.68 3.31 -5.55
N SER A 64 -10.39 2.98 -5.61
CA SER A 64 -9.73 2.29 -6.71
C SER A 64 -8.59 1.42 -6.18
N PRO A 65 -8.17 0.38 -6.91
CA PRO A 65 -7.03 -0.44 -6.50
C PRO A 65 -5.74 0.39 -6.36
N ARG A 66 -5.55 1.41 -7.20
CA ARG A 66 -4.42 2.33 -7.11
C ARG A 66 -4.43 3.16 -5.82
N ARG A 67 -5.59 3.68 -5.39
CA ARG A 67 -5.72 4.33 -4.07
C ARG A 67 -5.52 3.33 -2.94
N GLY A 68 -6.02 2.11 -3.09
CA GLY A 68 -5.79 1.01 -2.14
C GLY A 68 -4.29 0.77 -1.92
N PHE A 69 -3.49 0.73 -3.00
CA PHE A 69 -2.04 0.63 -2.89
C PHE A 69 -1.43 1.82 -2.14
N GLN A 70 -1.84 3.05 -2.45
CA GLN A 70 -1.33 4.25 -1.78
C GLN A 70 -1.62 4.26 -0.29
N VAL A 71 -2.85 3.94 0.11
CA VAL A 71 -3.27 3.82 1.51
C VAL A 71 -2.52 2.68 2.21
N GLY A 72 -2.39 1.53 1.55
CA GLY A 72 -1.58 0.42 2.09
C GLY A 72 -0.11 0.80 2.28
N PHE A 73 0.47 1.50 1.31
CA PHE A 73 1.86 1.94 1.36
C PHE A 73 2.10 2.91 2.52
N THR A 74 1.20 3.86 2.76
CA THR A 74 1.31 4.80 3.89
C THR A 74 1.10 4.12 5.23
N VAL A 75 0.15 3.18 5.34
CA VAL A 75 -0.02 2.35 6.55
C VAL A 75 1.25 1.55 6.85
N GLY A 76 1.85 0.93 5.84
CA GLY A 76 3.11 0.18 5.98
C GLY A 76 4.27 1.05 6.44
N LEU A 77 4.41 2.27 5.90
CA LEU A 77 5.40 3.25 6.36
C LEU A 77 5.17 3.68 7.80
N GLY A 78 3.91 3.99 8.17
CA GLY A 78 3.56 4.38 9.54
C GLY A 78 3.88 3.28 10.55
N PHE A 79 3.55 2.04 10.21
CA PHE A 79 3.92 0.88 11.02
C PHE A 79 5.44 0.77 11.16
N ALA A 80 6.18 0.87 10.06
CA ALA A 80 7.64 0.79 10.08
C ALA A 80 8.26 1.86 10.98
N ILE A 81 7.72 3.08 11.02
CA ILE A 81 8.21 4.13 11.91
C ILE A 81 8.05 3.73 13.38
N VAL A 82 6.84 3.27 13.77
CA VAL A 82 6.55 2.87 15.16
C VAL A 82 7.41 1.68 15.58
N GLU A 83 7.54 0.69 14.70
CA GLU A 83 8.38 -0.48 14.95
C GLU A 83 9.85 -0.07 15.10
N ASN A 84 10.38 0.73 14.18
CA ASN A 84 11.78 1.16 14.23
C ASN A 84 12.08 2.03 15.44
N LEU A 85 11.11 2.79 15.95
CA LEU A 85 11.28 3.58 17.16
C LEU A 85 11.65 2.70 18.37
N THR A 86 10.99 1.54 18.54
CA THR A 86 11.30 0.65 19.67
C THR A 86 12.69 0.04 19.57
N TYR A 87 13.12 -0.33 18.36
CA TYR A 87 14.47 -0.87 18.15
C TYR A 87 15.56 0.18 18.35
N VAL A 88 15.35 1.38 17.82
CA VAL A 88 16.30 2.48 17.95
C VAL A 88 16.44 2.93 19.40
N ALA A 89 15.33 3.00 20.14
CA ALA A 89 15.34 3.26 21.58
C ALA A 89 16.11 2.16 22.34
N GLY A 90 15.89 0.89 22.01
CA GLY A 90 16.65 -0.23 22.58
C GLY A 90 18.15 -0.15 22.27
N GLY A 91 18.51 0.20 21.03
CA GLY A 91 19.89 0.40 20.61
C GLY A 91 20.59 1.56 21.33
N PHE A 92 19.85 2.62 21.68
CA PHE A 92 20.37 3.71 22.52
C PHE A 92 20.61 3.26 23.96
N VAL A 93 19.66 2.56 24.57
CA VAL A 93 19.77 2.10 25.96
C VAL A 93 20.89 1.06 26.13
N GLY A 94 21.02 0.12 25.20
CA GLY A 94 22.01 -0.96 25.28
C GLY A 94 23.40 -0.61 24.74
N GLY A 95 23.49 0.24 23.71
CA GLY A 95 24.74 0.52 22.99
C GLY A 95 25.12 2.01 22.91
N GLY A 96 24.43 2.89 23.64
CA GLY A 96 24.65 4.33 23.63
C GLY A 96 24.44 4.95 22.25
N LEU A 97 25.17 6.05 21.97
CA LEU A 97 25.04 6.76 20.68
C LEU A 97 25.47 5.91 19.47
N ILE A 98 26.44 5.00 19.65
CA ILE A 98 26.91 4.12 18.57
C ILE A 98 25.84 3.07 18.26
N GLY A 99 25.29 2.40 19.28
CA GLY A 99 24.21 1.42 19.12
C GLY A 99 22.96 2.06 18.53
N PHE A 100 22.60 3.27 18.99
CA PHE A 100 21.53 4.08 18.40
C PHE A 100 21.77 4.34 16.91
N ALA A 101 22.94 4.88 16.54
CA ALA A 101 23.23 5.28 15.17
C ALA A 101 23.27 4.08 14.22
N LEU A 102 23.93 3.00 14.62
CA LEU A 102 24.06 1.78 13.82
C LEU A 102 22.71 1.08 13.66
N THR A 103 21.93 0.95 14.74
CA THR A 103 20.57 0.38 14.68
C THR A 103 19.66 1.23 13.81
N SER A 104 19.69 2.55 13.96
CA SER A 104 18.90 3.48 13.16
C SER A 104 19.22 3.37 11.68
N PHE A 105 20.52 3.27 11.33
CA PHE A 105 20.96 3.17 9.94
C PHE A 105 20.52 1.85 9.30
N ILE A 106 20.81 0.72 9.95
CA ILE A 106 20.48 -0.61 9.44
C ILE A 106 18.97 -0.75 9.27
N ARG A 107 18.18 -0.28 10.24
CA ARG A 107 16.73 -0.42 10.21
C ARG A 107 16.05 0.57 9.27
N GLY A 108 16.56 1.80 9.21
CA GLY A 108 16.09 2.85 8.33
C GLY A 108 16.20 2.47 6.84
N LEU A 109 17.36 1.90 6.45
CA LEU A 109 17.55 1.40 5.08
C LEU A 109 16.96 0.00 4.88
N GLY A 110 17.02 -0.84 5.92
CA GLY A 110 16.66 -2.25 5.92
C GLY A 110 15.17 -2.49 5.70
N SER A 111 14.37 -2.22 6.74
CA SER A 111 13.02 -2.76 6.84
C SER A 111 11.93 -1.81 6.33
N ILE A 112 12.18 -0.49 6.31
CA ILE A 112 11.17 0.52 5.92
C ILE A 112 10.60 0.28 4.51
N PRO A 113 11.42 0.09 3.46
CA PRO A 113 10.89 -0.12 2.11
C PRO A 113 10.04 -1.40 2.00
N GLY A 114 10.43 -2.45 2.71
CA GLY A 114 9.71 -3.73 2.71
C GLY A 114 8.30 -3.61 3.26
N HIS A 115 8.14 -3.01 4.45
CA HIS A 115 6.81 -2.83 5.04
C HIS A 115 5.88 -2.00 4.15
N ALA A 116 6.40 -0.96 3.51
CA ALA A 116 5.63 -0.12 2.61
C ALA A 116 5.15 -0.91 1.38
N VAL A 117 6.04 -1.68 0.75
CA VAL A 117 5.71 -2.48 -0.44
C VAL A 117 4.71 -3.59 -0.11
N TRP A 118 4.96 -4.39 0.93
CA TRP A 118 4.10 -5.52 1.30
C TRP A 118 2.70 -5.08 1.74
N THR A 119 2.61 -4.03 2.56
CA THR A 119 1.31 -3.47 2.95
C THR A 119 0.62 -2.79 1.78
N GLY A 120 1.36 -2.13 0.89
CA GLY A 120 0.85 -1.57 -0.35
C GLY A 120 0.19 -2.63 -1.24
N ILE A 121 0.79 -3.81 -1.40
CA ILE A 121 0.20 -4.93 -2.14
C ILE A 121 -1.12 -5.39 -1.48
N THR A 122 -1.14 -5.50 -0.15
CA THR A 122 -2.37 -5.85 0.57
C THR A 122 -3.46 -4.80 0.31
N GLY A 123 -3.13 -3.52 0.43
CA GLY A 123 -4.05 -2.43 0.14
C GLY A 123 -4.54 -2.38 -1.31
N LEU A 124 -3.67 -2.69 -2.28
CA LEU A 124 -4.04 -2.85 -3.70
C LEU A 124 -5.15 -3.90 -3.86
N THR A 125 -4.99 -5.06 -3.21
CA THR A 125 -5.97 -6.15 -3.31
C THR A 125 -7.27 -5.87 -2.57
N ILE A 126 -7.22 -5.12 -1.46
CA ILE A 126 -8.41 -4.59 -0.79
C ILE A 126 -9.14 -3.60 -1.72
N GLY A 127 -8.40 -2.70 -2.37
CA GLY A 127 -8.97 -1.80 -3.37
C GLY A 127 -9.62 -2.53 -4.54
N TRP A 128 -9.03 -3.63 -5.03
CA TRP A 128 -9.70 -4.50 -6.01
C TRP A 128 -11.01 -5.08 -5.51
N ALA A 129 -11.06 -5.56 -4.26
CA ALA A 129 -12.27 -6.12 -3.68
C ALA A 129 -13.39 -5.06 -3.53
N LEU A 130 -13.04 -3.87 -3.05
CA LEU A 130 -13.98 -2.76 -2.86
C LEU A 130 -14.49 -2.20 -4.19
N SER A 131 -13.62 -2.01 -5.18
CA SER A 131 -14.03 -1.49 -6.49
C SER A 131 -14.85 -2.47 -7.32
N ARG A 132 -14.73 -3.79 -7.08
CA ARG A 132 -15.50 -4.81 -7.80
C ARG A 132 -16.88 -5.08 -7.18
N ASN A 133 -17.06 -4.78 -5.89
CA ASN A 133 -18.29 -5.09 -5.18
C ASN A 133 -18.76 -3.88 -4.36
N LYS A 134 -19.70 -3.11 -4.94
CA LYS A 134 -20.30 -1.94 -4.27
C LYS A 134 -20.97 -2.31 -2.95
N SER A 135 -21.74 -3.39 -2.91
CA SER A 135 -22.39 -3.83 -1.66
C SER A 135 -21.38 -4.15 -0.55
N LEU A 136 -20.24 -4.76 -0.88
CA LEU A 136 -19.16 -4.96 0.08
C LEU A 136 -18.58 -3.63 0.54
N ALA A 137 -18.33 -2.71 -0.39
CA ALA A 137 -17.80 -1.38 -0.06
C ALA A 137 -18.76 -0.61 0.86
N ASP A 138 -20.05 -0.61 0.56
CA ASP A 138 -21.09 0.06 1.34
C ASP A 138 -21.22 -0.60 2.72
N SER A 139 -21.16 -1.94 2.80
CA SER A 139 -21.19 -2.66 4.08
C SER A 139 -19.98 -2.33 4.96
N VAL A 140 -18.78 -2.28 4.37
CA VAL A 140 -17.55 -1.95 5.10
C VAL A 140 -17.59 -0.49 5.57
N ARG A 141 -18.00 0.45 4.72
CA ARG A 141 -18.11 1.87 5.06
C ARG A 141 -19.19 2.13 6.11
N GLY A 142 -20.35 1.50 5.96
CA GLY A 142 -21.44 1.55 6.95
C GLY A 142 -21.01 0.98 8.31
N ALA A 143 -20.25 -0.12 8.33
CA ALA A 143 -19.69 -0.67 9.57
C ALA A 143 -18.66 0.27 10.24
N LEU A 144 -18.00 1.13 9.46
CA LEU A 144 -17.09 2.17 9.97
C LEU A 144 -17.84 3.45 10.41
N GLY A 145 -19.17 3.45 10.38
CA GLY A 145 -19.99 4.59 10.78
C GLY A 145 -20.05 5.71 9.74
N GLU A 146 -19.72 5.41 8.48
CA GLU A 146 -19.94 6.32 7.36
C GLU A 146 -21.41 6.19 6.95
N SER A 147 -22.23 7.16 7.34
CA SER A 147 -23.60 7.29 6.82
C SER A 147 -23.52 7.72 5.35
N ASP A 148 -24.43 7.21 4.52
CA ASP A 148 -24.69 7.66 3.13
C ASP A 148 -25.16 9.13 3.05
N GLU A 149 -24.94 9.93 4.09
CA GLU A 149 -25.11 11.38 4.08
C GLU A 149 -23.95 12.01 3.31
N VAL A 150 -23.82 11.60 2.04
CA VAL A 150 -23.33 12.49 1.00
C VAL A 150 -24.24 13.71 1.09
N ASP A 151 -23.70 14.82 1.56
CA ASP A 151 -24.23 16.15 1.36
C ASP A 151 -24.52 16.35 -0.14
N SER A 152 -25.69 15.90 -0.60
CA SER A 152 -26.30 16.40 -1.83
C SER A 152 -26.59 17.90 -1.72
N VAL A 153 -26.40 18.47 -0.53
CA VAL A 153 -26.49 19.90 -0.21
C VAL A 153 -25.24 20.68 -0.63
N ASN A 154 -24.10 20.04 -0.90
CA ASN A 154 -22.83 20.76 -1.08
C ASN A 154 -22.00 20.32 -2.29
N GLN A 155 -22.65 19.94 -3.39
CA GLN A 155 -21.99 20.04 -4.70
C GLN A 155 -21.87 21.54 -5.02
N PRO A 156 -20.66 22.11 -5.23
CA PRO A 156 -20.53 23.49 -5.66
C PRO A 156 -21.24 23.62 -7.01
N THR A 157 -22.42 24.24 -7.01
CA THR A 157 -23.17 24.52 -8.22
C THR A 157 -22.46 25.65 -8.93
N TRP A 158 -21.70 25.32 -9.98
CA TRP A 158 -21.02 26.31 -10.80
C TRP A 158 -22.05 27.09 -11.60
N SER A 159 -22.31 28.30 -11.14
CA SER A 159 -23.14 29.27 -11.83
C SER A 159 -22.26 30.11 -12.75
N LEU A 160 -22.50 30.05 -14.06
CA LEU A 160 -21.90 30.98 -15.01
C LEU A 160 -22.64 32.31 -14.86
N ILE A 161 -21.92 33.38 -14.50
CA ILE A 161 -22.49 34.73 -14.37
C ILE A 161 -22.05 35.53 -15.59
N ASP A 162 -23.02 36.11 -16.29
CA ASP A 162 -22.77 37.00 -17.42
C ASP A 162 -22.12 38.30 -16.94
N LYS A 163 -21.02 38.71 -17.59
CA LYS A 163 -20.16 39.83 -17.16
C LYS A 163 -20.86 41.19 -17.26
N ASP A 164 -21.75 41.36 -18.23
CA ASP A 164 -22.34 42.65 -18.56
C ASP A 164 -23.70 42.83 -17.88
N THR A 165 -24.42 41.73 -17.65
CA THR A 165 -25.75 41.75 -17.03
C THR A 165 -25.74 41.32 -15.56
N GLY A 166 -24.68 40.66 -15.09
CA GLY A 166 -24.54 40.20 -13.70
C GLY A 166 -25.52 39.10 -13.29
N MET A 167 -26.27 38.53 -14.24
CA MET A 167 -27.25 37.47 -13.99
C MET A 167 -26.65 36.08 -14.25
N GLN A 168 -27.16 35.08 -13.53
CA GLN A 168 -26.83 33.67 -13.77
C GLN A 168 -27.34 33.25 -15.16
N VAL A 169 -26.45 32.68 -15.96
CA VAL A 169 -26.79 32.09 -17.25
C VAL A 169 -27.41 30.73 -16.96
N ASP A 170 -28.73 30.64 -17.09
CA ASP A 170 -29.44 29.36 -17.01
C ASP A 170 -28.92 28.44 -18.11
N SER A 171 -28.36 27.30 -17.70
CA SER A 171 -28.00 26.25 -18.64
C SER A 171 -29.28 25.71 -19.27
N VAL A 172 -29.52 26.04 -20.53
CA VAL A 172 -30.58 25.41 -21.33
C VAL A 172 -30.22 23.94 -21.46
N GLY A 173 -30.93 23.06 -20.76
CA GLY A 173 -30.88 21.62 -21.04
C GLY A 173 -31.04 20.67 -19.85
N GLY A 174 -32.09 20.85 -19.04
CA GLY A 174 -32.64 19.74 -18.28
C GLY A 174 -33.36 18.77 -19.23
N ASN A 175 -32.89 17.52 -19.28
CA ASN A 175 -33.61 16.30 -19.69
C ASN A 175 -34.77 16.46 -20.69
N GLN A 176 -34.50 16.24 -21.99
CA GLN A 176 -35.44 15.56 -22.90
C GLN A 176 -34.66 14.70 -23.90
N GLY A 177 -35.10 13.45 -24.04
CA GLY A 177 -34.48 12.46 -24.92
C GLY A 177 -34.52 12.83 -26.39
N GLY A 178 -33.54 12.32 -27.14
CA GLY A 178 -33.46 12.47 -28.59
C GLY A 178 -32.04 12.25 -29.08
N THR A 179 -31.74 11.00 -29.46
CA THR A 179 -30.66 10.69 -30.40
C THR A 179 -30.85 11.50 -31.69
N GLU A 180 -29.73 11.97 -32.25
CA GLU A 180 -29.58 12.56 -33.60
C GLU A 180 -29.82 14.07 -33.74
N ALA A 181 -28.73 14.85 -33.69
CA ALA A 181 -28.43 15.89 -34.69
C ALA A 181 -27.06 16.55 -34.40
N LEU A 182 -26.36 16.97 -35.47
CA LEU A 182 -25.20 17.89 -35.49
C LEU A 182 -23.81 17.27 -35.31
N ALA A 183 -23.49 16.28 -36.14
CA ALA A 183 -22.11 16.02 -36.55
C ALA A 183 -21.93 16.44 -38.01
N SER A 184 -21.74 17.73 -38.30
CA SER A 184 -21.39 18.12 -39.68
C SER A 184 -20.57 19.39 -39.89
N ASP A 185 -20.12 20.14 -38.87
CA ASP A 185 -19.47 21.43 -39.20
C ASP A 185 -18.40 21.97 -38.23
N ALA A 186 -17.55 21.11 -37.68
CA ALA A 186 -16.39 21.57 -36.91
C ALA A 186 -15.13 21.65 -37.80
N VAL A 187 -14.80 22.85 -38.26
CA VAL A 187 -13.47 23.18 -38.82
C VAL A 187 -12.46 23.20 -37.67
N VAL A 188 -11.48 22.31 -37.71
CA VAL A 188 -10.39 22.21 -36.72
C VAL A 188 -9.33 23.25 -37.08
N SER A 189 -9.13 24.23 -36.19
CA SER A 189 -7.97 25.13 -36.28
C SER A 189 -6.77 24.55 -35.51
N ASP A 190 -5.56 24.80 -36.00
CA ASP A 190 -4.28 24.25 -35.51
C ASP A 190 -3.87 24.76 -34.10
N SER A 191 -4.77 25.48 -33.43
CA SER A 191 -4.67 25.92 -32.03
C SER A 191 -5.68 25.21 -31.10
N GLY A 192 -6.41 24.21 -31.60
CA GLY A 192 -7.30 23.36 -30.80
C GLY A 192 -8.61 24.02 -30.37
N VAL A 193 -8.97 25.17 -30.94
CA VAL A 193 -10.25 25.84 -30.68
C VAL A 193 -11.12 25.74 -31.93
N ALA A 194 -12.25 25.05 -31.81
CA ALA A 194 -13.31 25.04 -32.83
C ALA A 194 -14.46 25.94 -32.35
N VAL A 195 -14.86 26.90 -33.19
CA VAL A 195 -15.97 27.82 -32.93
C VAL A 195 -17.15 27.36 -33.78
N ALA A 196 -18.17 26.77 -33.15
CA ALA A 196 -19.48 26.61 -33.77
C ALA A 196 -20.34 27.83 -33.41
N GLY A 197 -21.09 28.36 -34.38
CA GLY A 197 -21.76 29.65 -34.28
C GLY A 197 -22.63 29.84 -33.04
N GLY A 198 -22.52 31.03 -32.43
CA GLY A 198 -23.46 31.56 -31.44
C GLY A 198 -23.13 31.31 -29.97
N GLY A 199 -22.01 30.64 -29.65
CA GLY A 199 -21.55 30.50 -28.28
C GLY A 199 -20.06 30.18 -28.25
N VAL A 200 -19.35 30.68 -27.24
CA VAL A 200 -18.02 30.14 -26.93
C VAL A 200 -18.24 28.74 -26.37
N ALA A 201 -18.24 27.75 -27.27
CA ALA A 201 -17.87 26.42 -26.86
C ALA A 201 -16.43 26.55 -26.37
N ILE A 202 -16.24 26.64 -25.05
CA ILE A 202 -15.00 26.14 -24.48
C ILE A 202 -15.05 24.68 -24.88
N ALA A 203 -14.37 24.35 -25.98
CA ALA A 203 -14.08 22.98 -26.34
C ALA A 203 -13.64 22.38 -25.03
N SER A 204 -14.47 21.48 -24.47
CA SER A 204 -14.11 20.63 -23.34
C SER A 204 -12.71 20.25 -23.70
N THR A 205 -11.75 20.82 -22.95
CA THR A 205 -10.36 20.61 -23.28
C THR A 205 -10.33 19.11 -23.26
N SER A 206 -10.16 18.49 -24.43
CA SER A 206 -9.78 17.11 -24.53
C SER A 206 -8.52 17.15 -23.73
N ARG A 207 -8.62 16.92 -22.41
CA ARG A 207 -7.50 16.87 -21.50
C ARG A 207 -6.84 15.68 -22.09
N ILE A 208 -5.87 16.02 -22.91
CA ILE A 208 -5.18 15.14 -23.78
C ILE A 208 -4.91 13.92 -22.90
N THR A 209 -5.65 12.84 -23.13
CA THR A 209 -5.42 11.56 -22.47
C THR A 209 -4.15 10.95 -23.08
N LEU A 210 -3.15 11.76 -23.43
CA LEU A 210 -1.80 11.30 -23.76
C LEU A 210 -1.08 10.81 -22.50
N TYR A 211 -1.56 11.11 -21.28
CA TYR A 211 -0.97 10.59 -20.05
C TYR A 211 -1.45 9.19 -19.65
N GLY A 212 -2.55 8.68 -20.24
CA GLY A 212 -3.11 7.36 -19.92
C GLY A 212 -2.66 6.25 -20.87
N ASN A 213 -2.67 6.52 -22.18
CA ASN A 213 -2.39 5.49 -23.19
C ASN A 213 -0.90 5.18 -23.30
N ASN A 214 -0.04 6.21 -23.24
CA ASN A 214 1.40 6.01 -23.38
C ASN A 214 2.00 5.19 -22.22
N GLN A 215 1.55 5.35 -20.97
CA GLN A 215 2.06 4.49 -19.88
C GLN A 215 1.51 3.07 -19.95
N ARG A 216 0.25 2.88 -20.36
CA ARG A 216 -0.31 1.54 -20.60
C ARG A 216 0.45 0.81 -21.70
N GLU A 217 0.89 1.49 -22.75
CA GLU A 217 1.66 0.89 -23.85
C GLU A 217 3.17 0.75 -23.53
N ILE A 218 3.79 1.70 -22.83
CA ILE A 218 5.22 1.64 -22.44
C ILE A 218 5.49 0.51 -21.42
N PHE A 219 4.52 0.21 -20.55
CA PHE A 219 4.61 -0.83 -19.52
C PHE A 219 3.80 -2.10 -19.84
N ALA A 220 3.08 -2.14 -20.97
CA ALA A 220 2.42 -3.35 -21.45
C ALA A 220 3.45 -4.45 -21.65
N GLY A 221 3.39 -5.49 -20.81
CA GLY A 221 4.23 -6.69 -20.92
C GLY A 221 5.57 -6.66 -20.18
N ARG A 222 5.86 -5.63 -19.36
CA ARG A 222 7.15 -5.54 -18.60
C ARG A 222 7.01 -5.42 -17.07
N GLY A 223 5.78 -5.43 -16.53
CA GLY A 223 5.51 -5.35 -15.09
C GLY A 223 5.33 -6.71 -14.41
N PHE A 224 5.59 -6.79 -13.10
CA PHE A 224 5.28 -8.00 -12.34
C PHE A 224 3.77 -8.22 -12.24
N PRO A 225 3.27 -9.46 -12.36
CA PRO A 225 1.85 -9.74 -12.17
C PRO A 225 1.43 -9.33 -10.77
N LEU A 226 0.42 -8.48 -10.67
CA LEU A 226 -0.10 -8.01 -9.39
C LEU A 226 -1.21 -8.96 -8.90
N PRO A 227 -1.23 -9.29 -7.59
CA PRO A 227 -2.34 -10.04 -7.02
C PRO A 227 -3.63 -9.23 -7.13
N GLN A 228 -4.75 -9.93 -7.31
CA GLN A 228 -6.08 -9.31 -7.45
C GLN A 228 -7.06 -9.72 -6.34
N THR A 229 -6.67 -10.69 -5.50
CA THR A 229 -7.50 -11.15 -4.37
C THR A 229 -6.84 -10.75 -3.06
N VAL A 230 -7.66 -10.40 -2.06
CA VAL A 230 -7.17 -10.00 -0.73
C VAL A 230 -6.30 -11.11 -0.14
N THR A 231 -6.73 -12.36 -0.26
CA THR A 231 -5.97 -13.53 0.22
C THR A 231 -4.62 -13.64 -0.46
N SER A 232 -4.53 -13.53 -1.79
CA SER A 232 -3.24 -13.64 -2.49
C SER A 232 -2.30 -12.47 -2.15
N GLY A 233 -2.83 -11.25 -2.00
CA GLY A 233 -2.03 -10.09 -1.63
C GLY A 233 -1.48 -10.21 -0.21
N LEU A 234 -2.33 -10.61 0.73
CA LEU A 234 -1.97 -10.81 2.12
C LEU A 234 -0.97 -11.96 2.31
N LEU A 235 -1.19 -13.10 1.64
CA LEU A 235 -0.23 -14.21 1.68
C LEU A 235 1.12 -13.81 1.10
N LEU A 236 1.15 -13.06 -0.01
CA LEU A 236 2.39 -12.57 -0.59
C LEU A 236 3.13 -11.62 0.37
N ALA A 237 2.41 -10.72 1.05
CA ALA A 237 2.97 -9.83 2.07
C ALA A 237 3.56 -10.62 3.25
N MET A 238 2.81 -11.59 3.78
CA MET A 238 3.27 -12.47 4.87
C MET A 238 4.50 -13.27 4.46
N LEU A 239 4.51 -13.87 3.27
CA LEU A 239 5.63 -14.66 2.78
C LEU A 239 6.88 -13.80 2.53
N GLY A 240 6.72 -12.62 1.95
CA GLY A 240 7.83 -11.68 1.72
C GLY A 240 8.45 -11.20 3.04
N HIS A 241 7.62 -10.90 4.04
CA HIS A 241 8.08 -10.52 5.36
C HIS A 241 8.70 -11.71 6.12
N ALA A 242 8.08 -12.89 6.06
CA ALA A 242 8.63 -14.13 6.62
C ALA A 242 10.00 -14.48 6.03
N PHE A 243 10.15 -14.32 4.72
CA PHE A 243 11.43 -14.52 4.04
C PHE A 243 12.50 -13.57 4.56
N TRP A 244 12.16 -12.29 4.71
CA TRP A 244 13.08 -11.29 5.27
C TRP A 244 13.57 -11.68 6.67
N ASN A 245 12.64 -12.03 7.57
CA ASN A 245 12.97 -12.35 8.96
C ASN A 245 13.71 -13.68 9.08
N GLY A 246 13.21 -14.72 8.39
CA GLY A 246 13.78 -16.06 8.48
C GLY A 246 15.16 -16.17 7.87
N THR A 247 15.40 -15.51 6.72
CA THR A 247 16.75 -15.52 6.13
C THR A 247 17.73 -14.63 6.89
N SER A 248 17.27 -13.55 7.53
CA SER A 248 18.10 -12.74 8.43
C SER A 248 18.52 -13.51 9.68
N PHE A 249 17.61 -14.30 10.27
CA PHE A 249 17.95 -15.21 11.36
C PHE A 249 18.92 -16.29 10.89
N LEU A 250 18.62 -16.94 9.76
CA LEU A 250 19.41 -18.05 9.24
C LEU A 250 20.82 -17.62 8.83
N SER A 251 21.00 -16.40 8.30
CA SER A 251 22.33 -15.91 7.90
C SER A 251 23.26 -15.77 9.10
N LEU A 252 22.74 -15.25 10.23
CA LEU A 252 23.47 -15.18 11.49
C LEU A 252 23.71 -16.57 12.09
N TYR A 253 22.68 -17.42 12.10
CA TYR A 253 22.79 -18.79 12.61
C TYR A 253 23.85 -19.61 11.86
N ILE A 254 23.88 -19.54 10.53
CA ILE A 254 24.90 -20.21 9.71
C ILE A 254 26.28 -19.62 10.00
N ALA A 255 26.40 -18.29 10.14
CA ALA A 255 27.67 -17.64 10.44
C ALA A 255 28.26 -18.10 11.79
N GLU A 256 27.41 -18.25 12.81
CA GLU A 256 27.76 -18.80 14.12
C GLU A 256 28.20 -20.26 14.01
N MET A 257 27.44 -21.09 13.27
CA MET A 257 27.78 -22.51 13.03
C MET A 257 29.11 -22.69 12.30
N MET A 258 29.52 -21.70 11.49
CA MET A 258 30.83 -21.68 10.82
C MET A 258 31.97 -21.22 11.75
N GLY A 259 31.67 -20.83 12.99
CA GLY A 259 32.66 -20.35 13.96
C GLY A 259 33.26 -18.99 13.59
N LEU A 260 32.52 -18.14 12.87
CA LEU A 260 32.97 -16.79 12.53
C LEU A 260 33.11 -15.94 13.80
N SER A 261 34.06 -15.00 13.79
CA SER A 261 34.19 -14.00 14.84
C SER A 261 32.97 -13.07 14.89
N GLU A 262 32.80 -12.34 15.99
CA GLU A 262 31.75 -11.31 16.11
C GLU A 262 31.76 -10.32 14.94
N VAL A 263 32.95 -9.88 14.52
CA VAL A 263 33.14 -9.01 13.37
C VAL A 263 32.67 -9.71 12.08
N GLY A 264 33.00 -10.99 11.90
CA GLY A 264 32.55 -11.78 10.75
C GLY A 264 31.02 -11.90 10.68
N MET A 265 30.36 -12.16 11.81
CA MET A 265 28.89 -12.23 11.88
C MET A 265 28.23 -10.88 11.56
N ILE A 266 28.78 -9.78 12.08
CA ILE A 266 28.29 -8.42 11.74
C ILE A 266 28.41 -8.16 10.24
N LEU A 267 29.54 -8.53 9.61
CA LEU A 267 29.74 -8.34 8.18
C LEU A 267 28.76 -9.17 7.33
N ILE A 268 28.49 -10.43 7.72
CA ILE A 268 27.48 -11.27 7.07
C ILE A 268 26.08 -10.65 7.20
N SER A 269 25.71 -10.19 8.41
CA SER A 269 24.42 -9.55 8.66
C SER A 269 24.23 -8.28 7.83
N LEU A 270 25.24 -7.41 7.77
CA LEU A 270 25.22 -6.20 6.97
C LEU A 270 25.15 -6.51 5.47
N GLY A 271 25.96 -7.45 4.99
CA GLY A 271 25.95 -7.89 3.59
C GLY A 271 24.61 -8.49 3.18
N TRP A 272 24.04 -9.34 4.02
CA TRP A 272 22.72 -9.93 3.80
C TRP A 272 21.62 -8.87 3.79
N THR A 273 21.64 -7.94 4.75
CA THR A 273 20.69 -6.82 4.81
C THR A 273 20.79 -5.98 3.53
N ALA A 274 22.00 -5.61 3.09
CA ALA A 274 22.19 -4.83 1.87
C ALA A 274 21.66 -5.56 0.62
N PHE A 275 21.86 -6.87 0.55
CA PHE A 275 21.30 -7.71 -0.52
C PHE A 275 19.76 -7.66 -0.51
N LEU A 276 19.14 -7.90 0.65
CA LEU A 276 17.69 -7.89 0.79
C LEU A 276 17.09 -6.50 0.47
N VAL A 277 17.73 -5.42 0.93
CA VAL A 277 17.33 -4.03 0.61
C VAL A 277 17.36 -3.80 -0.90
N THR A 278 18.44 -4.20 -1.57
CA THR A 278 18.55 -4.05 -3.02
C THR A 278 17.46 -4.84 -3.75
N ALA A 279 17.20 -6.06 -3.31
CA ALA A 279 16.15 -6.91 -3.87
C ALA A 279 14.76 -6.29 -3.69
N ILE A 280 14.42 -5.80 -2.49
CA ILE A 280 13.09 -5.22 -2.23
C ILE A 280 12.89 -3.89 -2.93
N LEU A 281 13.94 -3.07 -3.08
CA LEU A 281 13.87 -1.85 -3.89
C LEU A 281 13.64 -2.18 -5.37
N PHE A 282 14.35 -3.18 -5.90
CA PHE A 282 14.12 -3.66 -7.25
C PHE A 282 12.68 -4.16 -7.44
N ILE A 283 12.18 -5.00 -6.52
CA ILE A 283 10.80 -5.51 -6.56
C ILE A 283 9.80 -4.35 -6.45
N GLY A 284 9.99 -3.46 -5.49
CA GLY A 284 9.12 -2.30 -5.23
C GLY A 284 9.02 -1.35 -6.42
N ILE A 285 10.14 -1.05 -7.08
CA ILE A 285 10.15 -0.21 -8.30
C ILE A 285 9.32 -0.86 -9.41
N ASN A 286 9.47 -2.17 -9.61
CA ASN A 286 8.70 -2.89 -10.64
C ASN A 286 7.21 -2.99 -10.29
N ILE A 287 6.86 -3.15 -9.00
CA ILE A 287 5.48 -3.10 -8.53
C ILE A 287 4.88 -1.72 -8.77
N ILE A 288 5.56 -0.64 -8.37
CA ILE A 288 5.06 0.74 -8.54
C ILE A 288 4.81 1.05 -10.02
N ARG A 289 5.72 0.65 -10.92
CA ARG A 289 5.54 0.78 -12.37
C ARG A 289 4.28 0.05 -12.85
N THR A 290 4.01 -1.13 -12.31
CA THR A 290 2.81 -1.90 -12.67
C THR A 290 1.55 -1.30 -12.06
N VAL A 291 1.59 -0.82 -10.82
CA VAL A 291 0.48 -0.14 -10.15
C VAL A 291 0.08 1.15 -10.89
N ALA A 292 1.03 1.81 -11.56
CA ALA A 292 0.73 2.99 -12.38
C ALA A 292 -0.19 2.67 -13.58
N THR A 293 -0.25 1.42 -14.05
CA THR A 293 -1.12 1.01 -15.18
C THR A 293 -2.51 0.54 -14.74
N VAL A 294 -2.69 0.29 -13.43
CA VAL A 294 -3.94 -0.16 -12.81
C VAL A 294 -4.99 0.96 -12.80
N PRO A 295 -6.30 0.66 -12.90
CA PRO A 295 -7.36 1.68 -12.86
C PRO A 295 -7.22 2.62 -11.65
N GLY A 296 -7.30 3.93 -11.92
CA GLY A 296 -7.37 4.98 -10.92
C GLY A 296 -8.81 5.26 -10.47
N PRO A 297 -9.01 6.31 -9.65
CA PRO A 297 -10.35 6.81 -9.30
C PRO A 297 -11.17 7.06 -10.56
N THR A 298 -12.40 6.57 -10.61
CA THR A 298 -13.37 7.01 -11.63
C THR A 298 -13.78 8.43 -11.28
N THR A 299 -13.26 9.42 -12.01
CA THR A 299 -13.88 10.75 -12.02
C THR A 299 -15.25 10.58 -12.66
N ALA A 300 -16.31 10.85 -11.90
CA ALA A 300 -17.64 10.96 -12.49
C ALA A 300 -17.61 12.18 -13.42
N ASP A 301 -17.85 11.92 -14.70
CA ASP A 301 -18.15 12.94 -15.71
C ASP A 301 -19.59 13.43 -15.54
#